data_AF-A0A957M8F6-F1
#
_entry.id   AF-A0A957M8F6-F1
#
_cell.length_a   1.000
_cell.length_b   1.000
_cell.length_c   1.000
_cell.angle_alpha   90.00
_cell.angle_beta   90.00
_cell.angle_gamma   90.00
#
_symmetry.space_group_name_H-M   'P 1'
#
loop_
_entity.id
_entity.type
_entity.pdbx_description
1 polymer ?
#
loop_
_entity_poly.entity_id
_entity_poly.type
_entity_poly.pdbx_seq_one_letter_code
_entity_poly.pdbx_strand_id
1 'polypeptide(L)'
;DVILWGTPKKGEKIRIDYTNSQGQDRYYETTFSGAIPNLQRRYQETTSEYIRTKLEEYMSVRPCPTCGGKRLRPEALAVTIAGKSIWEITRMPVDESLHWVQWLRGEEAAPEPNGSNGLLAGETSALAAGNGAASPKTAIPLSPRQQTIAHQVFKEIAARLGFMVNVGLDYLTLDRTAVTLSGGESQRIRLATQIGSQLMGVLYILDEPSIGLHQRDNARLIETLQGMRDLGNTVLVVEHDEDTIRAA
;
A
#
# COMPACT_ATOMS: atom_id res chain seq x y z
N ASP A 1 27.20 11.35 -21.94
CA ASP A 1 28.16 10.41 -21.36
C ASP A 1 28.18 9.13 -22.19
N VAL A 2 29.27 8.91 -22.92
CA VAL A 2 29.42 7.76 -23.84
C VAL A 2 29.53 6.45 -23.07
N ILE A 3 30.01 6.47 -21.82
CA ILE A 3 30.17 5.27 -20.98
C ILE A 3 28.80 4.73 -20.59
N LEU A 4 27.90 5.60 -20.14
CA LEU A 4 26.58 5.19 -19.66
C LEU A 4 25.62 4.84 -20.80
N TRP A 5 25.60 5.66 -21.86
CA TRP A 5 24.55 5.61 -22.89
C TRP A 5 25.04 5.17 -24.26
N GLY A 6 26.35 4.98 -24.43
CA GLY A 6 26.95 4.56 -25.69
C GLY A 6 27.21 5.73 -26.64
N THR A 7 27.59 5.40 -27.87
CA THR A 7 27.89 6.40 -28.89
C THR A 7 26.62 7.13 -29.35
N PRO A 8 26.67 8.48 -29.49
CA PRO A 8 25.50 9.28 -29.84
C PRO A 8 25.04 9.06 -31.28
N LYS A 9 25.94 8.69 -32.20
CA LYS A 9 25.60 8.35 -33.58
C LYS A 9 25.54 6.84 -33.77
N LYS A 10 24.45 6.36 -34.36
CA LYS A 10 24.25 4.95 -34.69
C LYS A 10 25.35 4.49 -35.65
N GLY A 11 26.19 3.55 -35.19
CA GLY A 11 27.31 3.00 -35.97
C GLY A 11 28.66 3.70 -35.77
N GLU A 12 28.72 4.75 -34.95
CA GLU A 12 29.99 5.36 -34.56
C GLU A 12 30.80 4.38 -33.70
N LYS A 13 32.05 4.15 -34.12
CA LYS A 13 32.98 3.26 -33.44
C LYS A 13 33.81 4.04 -32.43
N ILE A 14 34.05 3.42 -31.28
CA ILE A 14 35.03 3.91 -30.30
C ILE A 14 36.26 3.03 -30.32
N ARG A 15 37.41 3.67 -30.13
CA ARG A 15 38.67 2.99 -29.87
C ARG A 15 38.73 2.59 -28.39
N ILE A 16 38.97 1.31 -28.14
CA ILE A 16 39.20 0.77 -26.80
C ILE A 16 40.65 0.32 -26.73
N ASP A 17 41.43 1.02 -25.92
CA ASP A 17 42.80 0.64 -25.57
C ASP A 17 42.77 -0.26 -24.33
N TYR A 18 43.45 -1.41 -24.39
CA TYR A 18 43.51 -2.36 -23.29
C TYR A 18 44.88 -3.07 -23.26
N THR A 19 45.31 -3.43 -22.06
CA THR A 19 46.51 -4.25 -21.87
C THR A 19 46.10 -5.71 -21.81
N ASN A 20 46.70 -6.55 -22.65
CA ASN A 20 46.39 -7.98 -22.65
C ASN A 20 47.07 -8.70 -21.45
N SER A 21 46.77 -9.98 -21.26
CA SER A 21 47.36 -10.79 -20.19
C SER A 21 48.89 -10.96 -20.28
N GLN A 22 49.50 -10.63 -21.42
CA GLN A 22 50.94 -10.65 -21.65
C GLN A 22 51.60 -9.27 -21.47
N GLY A 23 50.86 -8.26 -20.98
CA GLY A 23 51.38 -6.92 -20.73
C GLY A 23 51.56 -6.06 -21.99
N GLN A 24 51.04 -6.47 -23.15
CA GLN A 24 51.12 -5.69 -24.38
C GLN A 24 49.89 -4.79 -24.52
N ASP A 25 50.12 -3.52 -24.82
CA ASP A 25 49.05 -2.57 -25.14
C ASP A 25 48.52 -2.82 -26.55
N ARG A 26 47.21 -3.01 -26.66
CA ARG A 26 46.49 -3.19 -27.92
C ARG A 26 45.28 -2.29 -27.96
N TYR A 27 44.79 -2.05 -29.17
CA TYR A 27 43.54 -1.34 -29.38
C TYR A 27 42.66 -2.09 -30.37
N TYR A 28 41.35 -1.90 -30.24
CA TYR A 28 40.37 -2.30 -31.24
C TYR A 28 39.26 -1.26 -31.33
N GLU A 29 38.60 -1.20 -32.49
CA GLU A 29 37.45 -0.33 -32.70
C GLU A 29 36.17 -1.15 -32.66
N THR A 30 35.21 -0.72 -31.84
CA THR A 30 33.91 -1.37 -31.73
C THR A 30 32.80 -0.34 -31.56
N THR A 31 31.56 -0.74 -31.82
CA THR A 31 30.40 0.04 -31.39
C THR A 31 30.13 -0.25 -29.92
N PHE A 32 29.86 0.81 -29.16
CA PHE A 32 29.58 0.67 -27.73
C PHE A 32 28.17 1.19 -27.43
N SER A 33 27.33 0.28 -26.96
CA SER A 33 25.92 0.55 -26.66
C SER A 33 25.70 1.29 -25.34
N GLY A 34 26.73 1.49 -24.53
CA GLY A 34 26.59 2.02 -23.17
C GLY A 34 26.36 0.93 -22.14
N ALA A 35 26.77 1.21 -20.90
CA ALA A 35 26.56 0.34 -19.75
C ALA A 35 25.07 0.17 -19.42
N ILE A 36 24.27 1.24 -19.42
CA ILE A 36 22.84 1.18 -19.04
C ILE A 36 22.03 0.35 -20.04
N PRO A 37 22.07 0.61 -21.37
CA PRO A 37 21.35 -0.22 -22.33
C PRO A 37 21.82 -1.67 -22.35
N ASN A 38 23.11 -1.92 -22.05
CA ASN A 38 23.63 -3.28 -21.91
C ASN A 38 23.01 -4.02 -20.71
N LEU A 39 23.03 -3.41 -19.53
CA LEU A 39 22.43 -3.98 -18.32
C LEU A 39 20.92 -4.19 -18.47
N GLN A 40 20.22 -3.23 -19.05
CA GLN A 40 18.78 -3.32 -19.31
C GLN A 40 18.45 -4.47 -20.27
N ARG A 41 19.20 -4.60 -21.38
CA ARG A 41 19.02 -5.71 -22.33
C ARG A 41 19.28 -7.05 -21.66
N ARG A 42 20.39 -7.17 -20.93
CA ARG A 42 20.72 -8.41 -20.19
C ARG A 42 19.62 -8.77 -19.23
N TYR A 43 19.07 -7.82 -18.47
CA TYR A 43 17.95 -8.07 -17.57
C TYR A 43 16.71 -8.62 -18.28
N GLN A 44 16.37 -8.08 -19.45
CA GLN A 44 15.21 -8.49 -20.25
C GLN A 44 15.39 -9.86 -20.93
N GLU A 45 16.60 -10.18 -21.39
CA GLU A 45 16.89 -11.39 -22.16
C GLU A 45 17.31 -12.58 -21.27
N THR A 46 17.82 -12.34 -20.06
CA THR A 46 18.29 -13.42 -19.17
C THR A 46 17.14 -14.30 -18.71
N THR A 47 17.34 -15.63 -18.76
CA THR A 47 16.45 -16.64 -18.16
C THR A 47 16.90 -17.08 -16.76
N SER A 48 18.16 -16.82 -16.40
CA SER A 48 18.74 -17.12 -15.08
C SER A 48 18.25 -16.16 -13.99
N GLU A 49 17.58 -16.71 -12.97
CA GLU A 49 17.08 -15.94 -11.83
C GLU A 49 18.21 -15.30 -11.02
N TYR A 50 19.34 -16.00 -10.82
CA TYR A 50 20.53 -15.45 -10.17
C TYR A 50 21.04 -14.17 -10.85
N ILE A 51 21.19 -14.20 -12.17
CA ILE A 51 21.64 -13.03 -12.93
C ILE A 51 20.61 -11.90 -12.85
N ARG A 52 19.32 -12.23 -12.88
CA ARG A 52 18.24 -11.25 -12.76
C ARG A 52 18.32 -10.52 -11.42
N THR A 53 18.40 -11.25 -10.30
CA THR A 53 18.53 -10.66 -8.96
C THR A 53 19.80 -9.81 -8.83
N LYS A 54 20.94 -10.26 -9.39
CA LYS A 54 22.19 -9.48 -9.38
C LYS A 54 22.08 -8.17 -10.14
N LEU A 55 21.29 -8.12 -11.21
CA LEU A 55 21.06 -6.90 -11.97
C LEU A 55 20.06 -5.97 -11.26
N GLU A 56 19.10 -6.51 -10.52
CA GLU A 56 18.12 -5.74 -9.74
C GLU A 56 18.78 -4.92 -8.62
N GLU A 57 19.93 -5.36 -8.10
CA GLU A 57 20.74 -4.59 -7.12
C GLU A 57 21.12 -3.19 -7.63
N TYR A 58 21.18 -2.99 -8.95
CA TYR A 58 21.49 -1.70 -9.59
C TYR A 58 20.25 -0.94 -10.06
N MET A 59 19.05 -1.45 -9.79
CA MET A 59 17.79 -0.88 -10.26
C MET A 59 16.98 -0.29 -9.11
N SER A 60 16.09 0.63 -9.46
CA SER A 60 15.15 1.23 -8.51
C SER A 60 13.74 1.14 -9.07
N VAL A 61 12.76 0.87 -8.20
CA VAL A 61 11.36 0.93 -8.58
C VAL A 61 10.97 2.39 -8.81
N ARG A 62 10.39 2.68 -9.97
CA ARG A 62 9.84 4.00 -10.32
C ARG A 62 8.35 3.88 -10.59
N PRO A 63 7.55 4.93 -10.31
CA PRO A 63 6.16 4.97 -10.72
C PRO A 63 6.06 4.75 -12.24
N CYS A 64 5.15 3.88 -12.65
CA CYS A 64 4.92 3.60 -14.07
C CYS A 64 4.51 4.90 -14.78
N PRO A 65 5.15 5.28 -15.90
CA PRO A 65 4.85 6.54 -16.59
C PRO A 65 3.44 6.57 -17.18
N THR A 66 2.87 5.41 -17.52
CA THR A 66 1.53 5.30 -18.12
C THR A 66 0.41 5.50 -17.11
N CYS A 67 0.50 4.86 -15.94
CA CYS A 67 -0.56 4.90 -14.93
C CYS A 67 -0.20 5.76 -13.71
N GLY A 68 1.00 6.35 -13.64
CA GLY A 68 1.49 7.09 -12.47
C GLY A 68 1.61 6.24 -11.21
N GLY A 69 1.71 4.91 -11.34
CA GLY A 69 1.68 3.98 -10.21
C GLY A 69 0.28 3.59 -9.72
N LYS A 70 -0.79 4.01 -10.41
CA LYS A 70 -2.19 3.66 -10.05
C LYS A 70 -2.56 2.20 -10.32
N ARG A 71 -1.75 1.49 -11.13
CA ARG A 71 -1.90 0.06 -11.49
C ARG A 71 -3.24 -0.30 -12.18
N LEU A 72 -4.00 0.70 -12.62
CA LEU A 72 -5.32 0.56 -13.23
C LEU A 72 -5.39 1.28 -14.57
N ARG A 73 -6.31 0.82 -15.43
CA ARG A 73 -6.62 1.46 -16.71
C ARG A 73 -7.44 2.75 -16.48
N PRO A 74 -7.37 3.74 -17.39
CA PRO A 74 -8.13 4.98 -17.26
C PRO A 74 -9.64 4.77 -17.12
N GLU A 75 -10.21 3.78 -17.79
CA GLU A 75 -11.64 3.47 -17.72
C GLU A 75 -12.07 3.00 -16.33
N ALA A 76 -11.22 2.25 -15.63
CA ALA A 76 -11.47 1.83 -14.26
C ALA A 76 -11.35 3.00 -13.27
N LEU A 77 -10.43 3.93 -13.52
CA LEU A 77 -10.24 5.13 -12.70
C LEU A 77 -11.35 6.16 -12.87
N ALA A 78 -12.03 6.17 -14.02
CA ALA A 78 -13.16 7.05 -14.29
C ALA A 78 -14.43 6.65 -13.50
N VAL A 79 -14.52 5.40 -13.01
CA VAL A 79 -15.63 4.97 -12.17
C VAL A 79 -15.41 5.46 -10.74
N THR A 80 -16.31 6.32 -10.28
CA THR A 80 -16.24 6.92 -8.94
C THR A 80 -17.47 6.58 -8.10
N ILE A 81 -17.27 6.40 -6.81
CA ILE A 81 -18.33 6.34 -5.79
C ILE A 81 -18.18 7.60 -4.94
N ALA A 82 -19.25 8.40 -4.84
CA ALA A 82 -19.22 9.67 -4.10
C ALA A 82 -18.04 10.59 -4.44
N GLY A 83 -17.67 10.65 -5.72
CA GLY A 83 -16.57 11.49 -6.22
C GLY A 83 -15.17 10.93 -6.02
N LYS A 84 -15.00 9.73 -5.43
CA LYS A 84 -13.70 9.05 -5.29
C LYS A 84 -13.62 7.80 -6.17
N SER A 85 -12.53 7.67 -6.90
CA SER A 85 -12.15 6.47 -7.65
C SER A 85 -11.61 5.38 -6.72
N ILE A 86 -11.57 4.13 -7.21
CA ILE A 86 -11.00 3.00 -6.46
C ILE A 86 -9.57 3.27 -5.97
N TRP A 87 -8.75 3.95 -6.77
CA TRP A 87 -7.36 4.26 -6.40
C TRP A 87 -7.28 5.25 -5.24
N GLU A 88 -8.12 6.29 -5.26
CA GLU A 88 -8.17 7.28 -4.19
C GLU A 88 -8.59 6.62 -2.88
N ILE A 89 -9.58 5.72 -2.92
CA ILE A 89 -10.04 4.99 -1.74
C ILE A 89 -8.93 4.10 -1.18
N THR A 90 -8.20 3.38 -2.03
CA THR A 90 -7.13 2.49 -1.57
C THR A 90 -5.92 3.21 -0.97
N ARG A 91 -5.76 4.51 -1.24
CA ARG A 91 -4.68 5.33 -0.68
C ARG A 91 -5.06 6.09 0.58
N MET A 92 -6.33 6.10 0.94
CA MET A 92 -6.74 6.62 2.24
C MET A 92 -6.21 5.67 3.32
N PRO A 93 -5.78 6.20 4.48
CA PRO A 93 -5.62 5.41 5.68
C PRO A 93 -6.87 4.57 5.98
N VAL A 94 -6.69 3.48 6.73
CA VAL A 94 -7.77 2.53 7.04
C VAL A 94 -8.86 3.18 7.90
N ASP A 95 -8.50 4.08 8.82
CA ASP A 95 -9.47 4.86 9.60
C ASP A 95 -10.31 5.80 8.71
N GLU A 96 -9.66 6.57 7.84
CA GLU A 96 -10.36 7.47 6.90
C GLU A 96 -11.26 6.68 5.95
N SER A 97 -10.78 5.52 5.48
CA SER A 97 -11.56 4.60 4.66
C SER A 97 -12.79 4.05 5.40
N LEU A 98 -12.65 3.73 6.69
CA LEU A 98 -13.74 3.23 7.52
C LEU A 98 -14.83 4.28 7.70
N HIS A 99 -14.43 5.51 8.06
CA HIS A 99 -15.34 6.65 8.19
C HIS A 99 -16.06 6.94 6.87
N TRP A 100 -15.34 6.90 5.74
CA TRP A 100 -15.92 7.11 4.42
C TRP A 100 -16.99 6.05 4.08
N VAL A 101 -16.75 4.77 4.38
CA VAL A 101 -17.73 3.70 4.15
C VAL A 101 -18.91 3.79 5.13
N GLN A 102 -18.69 4.15 6.39
CA GLN A 102 -19.77 4.35 7.37
C GLN A 102 -20.68 5.52 6.99
N TRP A 103 -20.12 6.61 6.47
CA TRP A 103 -20.88 7.70 5.89
C TRP A 103 -21.72 7.25 4.68
N LEU A 104 -21.17 6.44 3.76
CA LEU A 104 -21.94 5.89 2.63
C LEU A 104 -23.10 5.00 3.08
N ARG A 105 -22.99 4.37 4.25
CA ARG A 105 -24.06 3.58 4.87
C ARG A 105 -25.12 4.45 5.56
N GLY A 106 -24.83 5.72 5.81
CA GLY A 106 -25.69 6.65 6.56
C GLY A 106 -25.54 6.50 8.08
N GLU A 107 -24.46 5.89 8.55
CA GLU A 107 -24.21 5.65 9.98
C GLU A 107 -23.48 6.83 10.65
N GLU A 108 -22.71 7.59 9.87
CA GLU A 108 -21.93 8.74 10.34
C GLU A 108 -22.16 10.00 9.49
N ALA A 109 -21.78 11.15 10.04
CA ALA A 109 -21.78 12.42 9.33
C ALA A 109 -20.77 12.41 8.17
N ALA A 110 -20.96 13.29 7.19
CA ALA A 110 -20.01 13.42 6.08
C ALA A 110 -18.59 13.68 6.63
N PRO A 111 -17.56 12.95 6.14
CA PRO A 111 -16.20 13.19 6.57
C PRO A 111 -15.83 14.65 6.27
N GLU A 112 -15.41 15.39 7.29
CA GLU A 112 -14.87 16.74 7.11
C GLU A 112 -13.66 16.64 6.17
N PRO A 113 -13.49 17.55 5.20
CA PRO A 113 -12.28 17.60 4.39
C PRO A 113 -11.13 18.06 5.29
N ASN A 114 -10.54 17.15 6.04
CA ASN A 114 -9.39 17.46 6.87
C ASN A 114 -8.17 17.73 5.96
N GLY A 115 -7.77 18.99 5.95
CA GLY A 115 -6.46 19.40 5.50
C GLY A 115 -5.35 18.79 6.38
N SER A 116 -4.27 18.42 5.70
CA SER A 116 -2.93 18.06 6.20
C SER A 116 -2.74 16.74 6.95
N ASN A 117 -2.11 15.79 6.24
CA ASN A 117 -0.68 15.57 6.50
C ASN A 117 0.10 15.63 5.18
N GLY A 118 1.11 16.50 5.16
CA GLY A 118 1.66 17.08 3.93
C GLY A 118 2.48 16.13 3.06
N LEU A 119 2.34 16.28 1.75
CA LEU A 119 3.40 16.81 0.89
C LEU A 119 2.81 17.23 -0.48
N LEU A 120 3.14 18.47 -0.87
CA LEU A 120 3.05 19.04 -2.22
C LEU A 120 1.67 19.42 -2.77
N ALA A 121 1.20 20.62 -2.41
CA ALA A 121 0.43 21.44 -3.33
C ALA A 121 0.99 22.87 -3.28
N GLY A 122 1.95 23.15 -4.15
CA GLY A 122 2.36 24.51 -4.48
C GLY A 122 1.25 25.18 -5.28
N GLU A 123 0.83 26.34 -4.77
CA GLU A 123 0.43 27.54 -5.51
C GLU A 123 -0.50 27.37 -6.73
N THR A 124 -1.74 27.82 -6.56
CA THR A 124 -2.28 28.93 -7.38
C THR A 124 -3.55 29.47 -6.73
N SER A 125 -3.45 30.68 -6.20
CA SER A 125 -4.60 31.53 -5.89
C SER A 125 -5.10 32.16 -7.20
N ALA A 126 -6.41 32.14 -7.46
CA ALA A 126 -7.14 33.34 -7.94
C ALA A 126 -8.65 33.07 -8.08
N LEU A 127 -9.42 33.83 -7.29
CA LEU A 127 -10.71 34.44 -7.60
C LEU A 127 -11.83 33.60 -8.26
N ALA A 128 -12.85 33.27 -7.47
CA ALA A 128 -14.23 33.56 -7.84
C ALA A 128 -15.07 33.81 -6.57
N ALA A 129 -15.68 34.99 -6.54
CA ALA A 129 -16.53 35.49 -5.46
C ALA A 129 -17.94 34.89 -5.50
N GLY A 130 -18.56 34.82 -4.33
CA GLY A 130 -20.01 35.01 -4.17
C GLY A 130 -20.90 33.82 -4.48
N ASN A 131 -21.24 33.03 -3.46
CA ASN A 131 -22.57 33.08 -2.84
C ASN A 131 -22.66 32.03 -1.74
N GLY A 132 -23.08 32.49 -0.57
CA GLY A 132 -23.48 31.64 0.54
C GLY A 132 -24.65 30.76 0.13
N ALA A 133 -24.37 29.47 -0.01
CA ALA A 133 -25.35 28.42 0.20
C ALA A 133 -24.62 27.37 1.02
N ALA A 134 -24.91 27.33 2.31
CA ALA A 134 -24.54 26.20 3.16
C ALA A 134 -25.22 24.95 2.57
N SER A 135 -24.49 24.19 1.76
CA SER A 135 -24.95 22.90 1.24
C SER A 135 -25.14 21.93 2.41
N PRO A 136 -26.20 21.10 2.40
CA PRO A 136 -26.55 20.27 3.54
C PRO A 136 -25.48 19.19 3.74
N LYS A 137 -24.76 19.25 4.87
CA LYS A 137 -23.73 18.29 5.33
C LYS A 137 -24.25 16.86 5.61
N THR A 138 -25.44 16.48 5.12
CA THR A 138 -26.16 15.26 5.50
C THR A 138 -26.72 14.45 4.33
N ALA A 139 -26.46 14.85 3.08
CA ALA A 139 -26.94 14.07 1.94
C ALA A 139 -26.05 12.84 1.69
N ILE A 140 -26.59 11.64 1.96
CA ILE A 140 -25.98 10.38 1.53
C ILE A 140 -25.92 10.42 -0.01
N PRO A 141 -24.74 10.20 -0.63
CA PRO A 141 -24.54 10.42 -2.06
C PRO A 141 -25.09 9.30 -2.94
N LEU A 142 -25.74 8.29 -2.35
CA LEU A 142 -26.23 7.09 -3.03
C LEU A 142 -27.75 7.15 -3.19
N SER A 143 -28.22 6.77 -4.37
CA SER A 143 -29.65 6.54 -4.59
C SER A 143 -30.17 5.37 -3.76
N PRO A 144 -31.47 5.30 -3.45
CA PRO A 144 -32.06 4.18 -2.70
C PRO A 144 -31.75 2.81 -3.31
N ARG A 145 -31.76 2.71 -4.64
CA ARG A 145 -31.40 1.49 -5.37
C ARG A 145 -29.94 1.10 -5.13
N GLN A 146 -29.01 2.06 -5.23
CA GLN A 146 -27.58 1.80 -4.99
C GLN A 146 -27.34 1.37 -3.55
N GLN A 147 -28.01 2.01 -2.60
CA GLN A 147 -27.90 1.67 -1.18
C GLN A 147 -28.36 0.23 -0.92
N THR A 148 -29.50 -0.18 -1.47
CA THR A 148 -29.99 -1.57 -1.33
C THR A 148 -29.02 -2.59 -1.94
N ILE A 149 -28.47 -2.31 -3.13
CA ILE A 149 -27.54 -3.24 -3.80
C ILE A 149 -26.21 -3.33 -3.04
N ALA A 150 -25.68 -2.19 -2.61
CA ALA A 150 -24.34 -2.10 -2.02
C ALA A 150 -24.32 -2.34 -0.50
N HIS A 151 -25.49 -2.40 0.17
CA HIS A 151 -25.59 -2.52 1.62
C HIS A 151 -24.72 -3.64 2.19
N GLN A 152 -24.85 -4.86 1.64
CA GLN A 152 -24.09 -6.01 2.13
C GLN A 152 -22.59 -5.88 1.88
N VAL A 153 -22.21 -5.26 0.75
CA VAL A 153 -20.80 -5.03 0.40
C VAL A 153 -20.18 -4.00 1.35
N PHE A 154 -20.86 -2.88 1.60
CA PHE A 154 -20.35 -1.87 2.53
C PHE A 154 -20.32 -2.33 3.98
N LYS A 155 -21.31 -3.14 4.40
CA LYS A 155 -21.28 -3.79 5.72
C LYS A 155 -20.01 -4.62 5.89
N GLU A 156 -19.69 -5.41 4.88
CA GLU A 156 -18.52 -6.30 4.89
C GLU A 156 -17.19 -5.52 4.83
N ILE A 157 -17.11 -4.47 4.00
CA ILE A 157 -15.93 -3.59 3.93
C ILE A 157 -15.72 -2.89 5.28
N ALA A 158 -16.77 -2.31 5.86
CA ALA A 158 -16.68 -1.64 7.16
C ALA A 158 -16.26 -2.61 8.27
N ALA A 159 -16.76 -3.84 8.26
CA ALA A 159 -16.34 -4.86 9.21
C ALA A 159 -14.82 -5.16 9.10
N ARG A 160 -14.32 -5.40 7.87
CA ARG A 160 -12.89 -5.66 7.65
C ARG A 160 -11.99 -4.49 8.04
N LEU A 161 -12.38 -3.26 7.67
CA LEU A 161 -11.65 -2.05 8.06
C LEU A 161 -11.68 -1.86 9.57
N GLY A 162 -12.82 -2.11 10.22
CA GLY A 162 -12.95 -2.09 11.68
C GLY A 162 -12.02 -3.08 12.37
N PHE A 163 -11.89 -4.32 11.86
CA PHE A 163 -10.92 -5.28 12.41
C PHE A 163 -9.49 -4.79 12.29
N MET A 164 -9.11 -4.15 11.18
CA MET A 164 -7.79 -3.54 11.01
C MET A 164 -7.54 -2.41 12.02
N VAL A 165 -8.54 -1.55 12.28
CA VAL A 165 -8.45 -0.49 13.31
C VAL A 165 -8.30 -1.08 14.71
N ASN A 166 -9.04 -2.15 15.03
CA ASN A 166 -9.01 -2.78 16.35
C ASN A 166 -7.62 -3.38 16.67
N VAL A 167 -6.90 -3.87 15.66
CA VAL A 167 -5.53 -4.36 15.81
C VAL A 167 -4.47 -3.26 15.61
N GLY A 168 -4.86 -1.97 15.59
CA GLY A 168 -3.93 -0.84 15.52
C GLY A 168 -3.22 -0.69 14.16
N LEU A 169 -3.95 -0.93 13.06
CA LEU A 169 -3.47 -0.74 11.68
C LEU A 169 -4.22 0.39 10.96
N ASP A 170 -4.81 1.31 11.70
CA ASP A 170 -5.57 2.47 11.22
C ASP A 170 -4.77 3.39 10.29
N TYR A 171 -3.49 3.58 10.56
CA TYR A 171 -2.59 4.44 9.78
C TYR A 171 -2.16 3.85 8.43
N LEU A 172 -2.40 2.57 8.18
CA LEU A 172 -1.98 1.92 6.93
C LEU A 172 -2.90 2.30 5.78
N THR A 173 -2.33 2.43 4.59
CA THR A 173 -3.12 2.50 3.35
C THR A 173 -3.34 1.10 2.79
N LEU A 174 -4.47 0.89 2.10
CA LEU A 174 -4.81 -0.40 1.49
C LEU A 174 -3.92 -0.75 0.29
N ASP A 175 -3.27 0.25 -0.33
CA ASP A 175 -2.34 0.07 -1.45
C ASP A 175 -0.88 -0.19 -1.01
N ARG A 176 -0.60 -0.17 0.30
CA ARG A 176 0.75 -0.43 0.83
C ARG A 176 1.21 -1.83 0.42
N THR A 177 2.45 -1.91 -0.07
CA THR A 177 3.00 -3.18 -0.56
C THR A 177 3.39 -4.08 0.60
N ALA A 178 2.98 -5.35 0.56
CA ALA A 178 3.20 -6.34 1.63
C ALA A 178 4.69 -6.48 2.04
N VAL A 179 5.62 -6.33 1.09
CA VAL A 179 7.07 -6.41 1.33
C VAL A 179 7.59 -5.28 2.24
N THR A 180 6.83 -4.18 2.37
CA THR A 180 7.22 -3.03 3.21
C THR A 180 6.68 -3.10 4.63
N LEU A 181 5.92 -4.15 4.97
CA LEU A 181 5.34 -4.33 6.29
C LEU A 181 6.39 -4.91 7.25
N SER A 182 6.38 -4.43 8.47
CA SER A 182 7.08 -5.05 9.60
C SER A 182 6.46 -6.42 9.94
N GLY A 183 7.21 -7.23 10.69
CA GLY A 183 6.71 -8.50 11.21
C GLY A 183 5.42 -8.34 12.00
N GLY A 184 5.39 -7.38 12.94
CA GLY A 184 4.22 -7.07 13.75
C GLY A 184 3.02 -6.59 12.93
N GLU A 185 3.22 -5.70 11.94
CA GLU A 185 2.13 -5.30 11.02
C GLU A 185 1.56 -6.49 10.26
N SER A 186 2.43 -7.36 9.72
CA SER A 186 2.00 -8.54 8.95
C SER A 186 1.23 -9.55 9.82
N GLN A 187 1.69 -9.76 11.05
CA GLN A 187 1.02 -10.60 12.02
C GLN A 187 -0.36 -10.05 12.39
N ARG A 188 -0.49 -8.74 12.61
CA ARG A 188 -1.76 -8.10 12.93
C ARG A 188 -2.74 -8.09 11.76
N ILE A 189 -2.28 -7.94 10.52
CA ILE A 189 -3.14 -8.14 9.33
C ILE A 189 -3.69 -9.57 9.30
N ARG A 190 -2.84 -10.56 9.60
CA ARG A 190 -3.28 -11.96 9.69
C ARG A 190 -4.32 -12.14 10.80
N LEU A 191 -4.10 -11.53 11.97
CA LEU A 191 -5.04 -11.55 13.09
C LEU A 191 -6.40 -10.93 12.70
N ALA A 192 -6.40 -9.72 12.13
CA ALA A 192 -7.61 -9.06 11.62
C ALA A 192 -8.39 -9.94 10.63
N THR A 193 -7.66 -10.65 9.76
CA THR A 193 -8.27 -11.59 8.81
C THR A 193 -8.90 -12.80 9.51
N GLN A 194 -8.29 -13.31 10.59
CA GLN A 194 -8.85 -14.41 11.37
C GLN A 194 -10.07 -14.00 12.19
N ILE A 195 -10.09 -12.78 12.72
CA ILE A 195 -11.27 -12.27 13.43
C ILE A 195 -12.45 -12.16 12.47
N GLY A 196 -12.19 -11.68 11.25
CA GLY A 196 -13.22 -11.54 10.21
C GLY A 196 -13.75 -12.86 9.65
N SER A 197 -13.08 -14.00 9.85
CA SER A 197 -13.61 -15.29 9.41
C SER A 197 -14.69 -15.86 10.33
N GLN A 198 -14.85 -15.28 11.53
CA GLN A 198 -15.88 -15.64 12.52
C GLN A 198 -15.97 -17.16 12.77
N LEU A 199 -14.83 -17.84 12.73
CA LEU A 199 -14.76 -19.28 13.00
C LEU A 199 -14.98 -19.55 14.49
N MET A 200 -15.55 -20.72 14.79
CA MET A 200 -15.79 -21.21 16.16
C MET A 200 -15.10 -22.56 16.35
N GLY A 201 -14.70 -22.89 17.59
CA GLY A 201 -14.04 -24.15 17.91
C GLY A 201 -12.60 -24.26 17.39
N VAL A 202 -11.96 -23.12 17.10
CA VAL A 202 -10.56 -23.07 16.65
C VAL A 202 -9.64 -22.83 17.85
N LEU A 203 -8.46 -23.45 17.85
CA LEU A 203 -7.34 -23.11 18.73
C LEU A 203 -6.42 -22.13 18.00
N TYR A 204 -6.41 -20.88 18.42
CA TYR A 204 -5.46 -19.87 17.95
C TYR A 204 -4.21 -19.89 18.84
N ILE A 205 -3.03 -20.04 18.24
CA ILE A 205 -1.74 -19.92 18.93
C ILE A 205 -1.05 -18.67 18.40
N LEU A 206 -0.83 -17.69 19.27
CA LEU A 206 -0.21 -16.42 18.95
C LEU A 206 1.14 -16.29 19.66
N ASP A 207 2.13 -15.79 18.93
CA ASP A 207 3.50 -15.58 19.40
C ASP A 207 3.79 -14.07 19.46
N GLU A 208 3.86 -13.50 20.66
CA GLU A 208 4.12 -12.07 20.95
C GLU A 208 3.30 -11.08 20.09
N PRO A 209 1.95 -11.15 20.08
CA PRO A 209 1.11 -10.26 19.27
C PRO A 209 1.23 -8.76 19.63
N SER A 210 1.73 -8.41 20.81
CA SER A 210 1.98 -7.02 21.23
C SER A 210 3.23 -6.41 20.60
N ILE A 211 4.06 -7.19 19.89
CA ILE A 211 5.34 -6.72 19.35
C ILE A 211 5.18 -5.55 18.38
N GLY A 212 5.93 -4.47 18.63
CA GLY A 212 5.91 -3.25 17.83
C GLY A 212 4.57 -2.50 17.89
N LEU A 213 3.76 -2.75 18.92
CA LEU A 213 2.55 -2.02 19.21
C LEU A 213 2.82 -0.93 20.27
N HIS A 214 2.12 0.19 20.18
CA HIS A 214 2.18 1.22 21.21
C HIS A 214 1.30 0.82 22.40
N GLN A 215 1.70 1.12 23.65
CA GLN A 215 0.96 0.72 24.86
C GLN A 215 -0.53 1.08 24.84
N ARG A 216 -0.86 2.24 24.25
CA ARG A 216 -2.24 2.71 24.09
C ARG A 216 -3.11 1.73 23.28
N ASP A 217 -2.55 1.09 22.27
CA ASP A 217 -3.28 0.22 21.37
C ASP A 217 -3.34 -1.22 21.92
N ASN A 218 -2.53 -1.53 22.95
CA ASN A 218 -2.46 -2.86 23.55
C ASN A 218 -3.80 -3.26 24.19
N ALA A 219 -4.49 -2.29 24.81
CA ALA A 219 -5.83 -2.50 25.34
C ALA A 219 -6.83 -2.97 24.26
N ARG A 220 -6.74 -2.42 23.03
CA ARG A 220 -7.61 -2.81 21.91
C ARG A 220 -7.28 -4.21 21.40
N LEU A 221 -5.99 -4.57 21.39
CA LEU A 221 -5.55 -5.91 21.04
C LEU A 221 -6.09 -6.94 22.05
N ILE A 222 -5.98 -6.65 23.35
CA ILE A 222 -6.50 -7.51 24.42
C ILE A 222 -8.02 -7.71 24.28
N GLU A 223 -8.77 -6.63 24.10
CA GLU A 223 -10.24 -6.69 23.87
C GLU A 223 -10.58 -7.56 22.66
N THR A 224 -9.79 -7.44 21.59
CA THR A 224 -9.95 -8.24 20.38
C THR A 224 -9.70 -9.73 20.63
N LEU A 225 -8.65 -10.08 21.39
CA LEU A 225 -8.33 -11.47 21.75
C LEU A 225 -9.41 -12.08 22.65
N GLN A 226 -9.94 -11.29 23.60
CA GLN A 226 -11.07 -11.68 24.43
C GLN A 226 -12.33 -11.92 23.58
N GLY A 227 -12.61 -11.05 22.61
CA GLY A 227 -13.71 -11.24 21.67
C GLY A 227 -13.59 -12.53 20.85
N MET A 228 -12.36 -12.89 20.41
CA MET A 228 -12.12 -14.17 19.71
C MET A 228 -12.40 -15.37 20.61
N ARG A 229 -11.98 -15.32 21.89
CA ARG A 229 -12.28 -16.36 22.89
C ARG A 229 -13.78 -16.47 23.11
N ASP A 230 -14.46 -15.35 23.33
CA ASP A 230 -15.88 -15.30 23.67
C ASP A 230 -16.79 -15.73 22.50
N LEU A 231 -16.29 -15.67 21.27
CA LEU A 231 -16.94 -16.30 20.10
C LEU A 231 -16.97 -17.84 20.17
N GLY A 232 -16.30 -18.46 21.14
CA GLY A 232 -16.22 -19.92 21.30
C GLY A 232 -14.93 -20.52 20.76
N ASN A 233 -13.85 -19.74 20.69
CA ASN A 233 -12.51 -20.23 20.34
C ASN A 233 -11.64 -20.36 21.59
N THR A 234 -10.55 -21.11 21.48
CA THR A 234 -9.48 -21.11 22.48
C THR A 234 -8.32 -20.28 21.95
N VAL A 235 -7.82 -19.34 22.75
CA VAL A 235 -6.72 -18.47 22.38
C VAL A 235 -5.56 -18.73 23.34
N LEU A 236 -4.45 -19.25 22.81
CA LEU A 236 -3.19 -19.44 23.52
C LEU A 236 -2.22 -18.36 23.05
N VAL A 237 -1.77 -17.53 23.98
CA VAL A 237 -0.87 -16.41 23.69
C VAL A 237 0.44 -16.62 24.42
N VAL A 238 1.55 -16.58 23.69
CA VAL A 238 2.89 -16.45 24.25
C VAL A 238 3.21 -14.96 24.33
N GLU A 239 3.33 -14.43 25.54
CA GLU A 239 3.55 -13.00 25.78
C GLU A 239 4.48 -12.75 26.97
N HIS A 240 5.09 -11.58 26.96
CA HIS A 240 5.89 -11.05 28.07
C HIS A 240 5.34 -9.71 28.59
N ASP A 241 4.33 -9.13 27.93
CA ASP A 241 3.64 -7.91 28.38
C ASP A 241 2.78 -8.14 29.64
N GLU A 242 2.90 -7.23 30.61
CA GLU A 242 2.24 -7.35 31.90
C GLU A 242 0.71 -7.18 31.81
N ASP A 243 0.23 -6.24 30.98
CA ASP A 243 -1.20 -5.98 30.83
C ASP A 243 -1.90 -7.20 30.20
N THR A 244 -1.26 -7.85 29.23
CA THR A 244 -1.76 -9.06 28.58
C THR A 244 -1.81 -10.24 29.54
N ILE A 245 -0.76 -10.44 30.36
CA ILE A 245 -0.72 -11.51 31.37
C ILE A 245 -1.82 -11.30 32.44
N ARG A 246 -2.06 -10.06 32.85
CA ARG A 246 -3.10 -9.72 33.84
C ARG A 246 -4.52 -9.89 33.31
N ALA A 247 -4.72 -9.80 31.99
CA ALA A 247 -6.03 -9.90 31.34
C ALA A 247 -6.45 -11.34 30.97
N ALA A 248 -5.57 -12.32 31.18
CA ALA A 248 -5.76 -13.73 30.84
C ALA A 248 -6.79 -14.45 31.72
#